data_AF-A0A965LV29-F1
#
_entry.id   AF-A0A965LV29-F1
#
_cell.length_a   1.000
_cell.length_b   1.000
_cell.length_c   1.000
_cell.angle_alpha   90.00
_cell.angle_beta   90.00
_cell.angle_gamma   90.00
#
_symmetry.space_group_name_H-M   'P 1'
#
loop_
_entity.id
_entity.type
_entity.pdbx_description
1 polymer ?
#
loop_
_entity_poly.entity_id
_entity_poly.type
_entity_poly.pdbx_seq_one_letter_code
_entity_poly.pdbx_strand_id
1 'polypeptide(L)'
;MLYLQVLLNGLVLGGLFACIAAGFSLVWGVLNVINILHGSFIVLGAYAAWYGHALWGIHPFVSILLVAPLFFALGYAIQSGLLNRVIAAPVLLTLTLTFGLDLMLSNAMLAAFKADFRKLVLDPPLGVLSVGNIVLPVDRLAAMALALLLTLLLYLVLSRSRTGRAIVAVRMDREAASLMGVNVYRTYAITFGL
;
A
#
# COMPACT_ATOMS: atom_id res chain seq x y z
N MET A 1 3.40 31.89 12.57
CA MET A 1 4.33 30.93 11.92
C MET A 1 4.09 29.49 12.35
N LEU A 2 3.83 29.20 13.64
CA LEU A 2 3.51 27.85 14.11
C LEU A 2 2.32 27.21 13.35
N TYR A 3 1.21 27.93 13.19
CA TYR A 3 0.04 27.43 12.45
C TYR A 3 0.36 27.04 11.00
N LEU A 4 1.18 27.84 10.31
CA LEU A 4 1.59 27.56 8.93
C LEU A 4 2.53 26.34 8.86
N GLN A 5 3.45 26.20 9.80
CA GLN A 5 4.31 25.01 9.91
C GLN A 5 3.51 23.73 10.19
N VAL A 6 2.50 23.79 11.06
CA VAL A 6 1.61 22.66 11.34
C VAL A 6 0.79 22.30 10.09
N LEU A 7 0.23 23.30 9.39
CA LEU A 7 -0.49 23.08 8.14
C LEU A 7 0.38 22.40 7.08
N LEU A 8 1.62 22.85 6.90
CA LEU A 8 2.53 22.26 5.90
C LEU A 8 2.95 20.84 6.29
N ASN A 9 3.27 20.57 7.56
CA ASN A 9 3.55 19.21 8.02
C ASN A 9 2.33 18.29 7.86
N GLY A 10 1.13 18.81 8.15
CA GLY A 10 -0.12 18.11 7.95
C GLY A 10 -0.39 17.78 6.48
N LEU A 11 -0.09 18.69 5.56
CA LEU A 11 -0.23 18.47 4.12
C LEU A 11 0.75 17.40 3.62
N VAL A 12 1.99 17.44 4.10
CA VAL A 12 3.02 16.44 3.75
C VAL A 12 2.63 15.04 4.23
N LEU A 13 2.18 14.90 5.48
CA LEU A 13 1.68 13.62 5.99
C LEU A 13 0.37 13.20 5.32
N GLY A 14 -0.50 14.16 5.02
CA GLY A 14 -1.78 13.94 4.36
C GLY A 14 -1.62 13.32 2.97
N GLY A 15 -0.61 13.75 2.20
CA GLY A 15 -0.31 13.14 0.89
C GLY A 15 0.09 11.67 0.99
N LEU A 16 0.87 11.30 2.02
CA LEU A 16 1.21 9.91 2.30
C LEU A 16 -0.02 9.09 2.70
N PHE A 17 -0.84 9.61 3.61
CA PHE A 17 -2.08 8.94 4.03
C PHE A 17 -3.11 8.83 2.91
N ALA A 18 -3.17 9.80 2.00
CA ALA A 18 -4.02 9.72 0.82
C ALA A 18 -3.63 8.55 -0.10
N CYS A 19 -2.33 8.34 -0.33
CA CYS A 19 -1.84 7.20 -1.11
C CYS A 19 -2.17 5.86 -0.41
N ILE A 20 -1.97 5.79 0.91
CA ILE A 20 -2.32 4.59 1.69
C ILE A 20 -3.82 4.30 1.62
N ALA A 21 -4.65 5.33 1.75
CA ALA A 21 -6.10 5.23 1.68
C ALA A 21 -6.59 4.85 0.28
N ALA A 22 -5.92 5.31 -0.79
CA ALA A 22 -6.26 4.95 -2.16
C ALA A 22 -6.14 3.43 -2.39
N GLY A 23 -5.08 2.79 -1.91
CA GLY A 23 -4.91 1.34 -1.98
C GLY A 23 -5.99 0.58 -1.21
N PHE A 24 -6.26 1.00 0.03
CA PHE A 24 -7.34 0.40 0.83
C PHE A 24 -8.71 0.56 0.16
N SER A 25 -8.99 1.76 -0.37
CA SER A 25 -10.25 2.07 -1.06
C SER A 25 -10.42 1.28 -2.34
N LEU A 26 -9.34 0.99 -3.07
CA LEU A 26 -9.38 0.13 -4.25
C LEU A 26 -9.79 -1.30 -3.89
N VAL A 27 -9.13 -1.89 -2.88
CA VAL A 27 -9.44 -3.24 -2.41
C VAL A 27 -10.88 -3.32 -1.92
N TRP A 28 -11.27 -2.44 -0.99
CA TRP A 28 -12.63 -2.39 -0.46
C TRP A 28 -13.67 -2.14 -1.55
N GLY A 29 -13.42 -1.16 -2.42
CA GLY A 29 -14.38 -0.69 -3.42
C GLY A 29 -14.63 -1.65 -4.58
N VAL A 30 -13.71 -2.58 -4.84
CA VAL A 30 -13.83 -3.58 -5.92
C VAL A 30 -14.23 -4.95 -5.37
N LEU A 31 -13.68 -5.34 -4.23
CA LEU A 31 -13.84 -6.69 -3.66
C LEU A 31 -14.98 -6.76 -2.64
N ASN A 32 -15.40 -5.63 -2.05
CA ASN A 32 -16.24 -5.57 -0.85
C ASN A 32 -15.66 -6.39 0.33
N VAL A 33 -14.33 -6.46 0.44
CA VAL A 33 -13.59 -7.19 1.49
C VAL A 33 -12.88 -6.22 2.43
N ILE A 34 -13.21 -6.22 3.72
CA ILE A 34 -12.52 -5.40 4.72
C ILE A 34 -11.13 -6.02 4.89
N ASN A 35 -10.11 -5.37 4.37
CA ASN A 35 -8.74 -5.86 4.44
C ASN A 35 -8.02 -5.31 5.68
N ILE A 36 -8.14 -5.99 6.83
CA ILE A 36 -7.45 -5.58 8.07
C ILE A 36 -5.93 -5.74 7.94
N LEU A 37 -5.47 -6.71 7.13
CA LEU A 37 -4.07 -7.00 6.86
C LEU A 37 -3.30 -5.83 6.19
N HIS A 38 -4.01 -4.86 5.61
CA HIS A 38 -3.41 -3.70 4.92
C HIS A 38 -2.40 -2.93 5.79
N GLY A 39 -2.71 -2.72 7.08
CA GLY A 39 -1.82 -2.05 8.02
C GLY A 39 -0.51 -2.80 8.23
N SER A 40 -0.59 -4.11 8.45
CA SER A 40 0.58 -4.97 8.61
C SER A 40 1.45 -5.03 7.36
N PHE A 41 0.85 -4.96 6.17
CA PHE A 41 1.63 -4.86 4.92
C PHE A 41 2.44 -3.56 4.82
N ILE A 42 1.88 -2.43 5.29
CA ILE A 42 2.62 -1.16 5.31
C ILE A 42 3.83 -1.27 6.24
N VAL A 43 3.65 -1.85 7.43
CA VAL A 43 4.74 -2.07 8.39
C VAL A 43 5.78 -3.03 7.83
N LEU A 44 5.36 -4.13 7.22
CA LEU A 44 6.27 -5.10 6.61
C LEU A 44 7.06 -4.47 5.46
N GLY A 45 6.43 -3.62 4.65
CA GLY A 45 7.09 -2.86 3.59
C GLY A 45 8.12 -1.87 4.13
N ALA A 46 7.81 -1.20 5.24
CA ALA A 46 8.74 -0.33 5.94
C ALA A 46 9.96 -1.13 6.49
N TYR A 47 9.74 -2.32 7.04
CA TYR A 47 10.84 -3.21 7.44
C TYR A 47 11.68 -3.66 6.25
N ALA A 48 11.07 -4.02 5.13
CA ALA A 48 11.79 -4.42 3.92
C ALA A 48 12.69 -3.28 3.40
N ALA A 49 12.18 -2.05 3.36
CA ALA A 49 12.96 -0.87 2.99
C ALA A 49 14.09 -0.58 4.00
N TRP A 50 13.81 -0.70 5.30
CA TRP A 50 14.82 -0.50 6.35
C TRP A 50 15.94 -1.54 6.27
N TYR A 51 15.63 -2.82 6.11
CA TYR A 51 16.63 -3.89 5.97
C TYR A 51 17.42 -3.79 4.67
N GLY A 52 16.76 -3.46 3.56
CA GLY A 52 17.44 -3.21 2.29
C GLY A 52 18.47 -2.08 2.41
N HIS A 53 18.13 -1.04 3.19
CA HIS A 53 19.07 0.03 3.50
C HIS A 53 20.19 -0.43 4.45
N ALA A 54 19.84 -1.06 5.58
CA ALA A 54 20.80 -1.43 6.62
C ALA A 54 21.79 -2.52 6.20
N LEU A 55 21.38 -3.50 5.40
CA LEU A 55 22.22 -4.63 5.00
C LEU A 55 22.93 -4.41 3.66
N TRP A 56 22.26 -3.77 2.70
CA TRP A 56 22.76 -3.65 1.33
C TRP A 56 23.07 -2.20 0.92
N GLY A 57 22.86 -1.22 1.81
CA GLY A 57 23.08 0.19 1.51
C GLY A 57 22.12 0.75 0.46
N ILE A 58 21.02 0.04 0.15
CA ILE A 58 20.08 0.48 -0.90
C ILE A 58 19.37 1.74 -0.42
N HIS A 59 19.29 2.74 -1.29
CA HIS A 59 18.55 3.96 -0.97
C HIS A 59 17.05 3.63 -0.78
N PRO A 60 16.38 4.10 0.29
CA PRO A 60 14.99 3.73 0.59
C PRO A 60 14.01 4.02 -0.55
N PHE A 61 14.16 5.16 -1.24
CA PHE A 61 13.33 5.46 -2.43
C PHE A 61 13.57 4.52 -3.61
N VAL A 62 14.76 3.93 -3.74
CA VAL A 62 15.07 2.94 -4.79
C VAL A 62 14.57 1.55 -4.39
N SER A 63 14.50 1.27 -3.08
CA SER A 63 13.98 -0.01 -2.58
C SER A 63 12.57 -0.33 -3.06
N ILE A 64 11.76 0.69 -3.40
CA ILE A 64 10.42 0.51 -3.97
C ILE A 64 10.41 -0.35 -5.24
N LEU A 65 11.46 -0.27 -6.07
CA LEU A 65 11.56 -1.05 -7.31
C LEU A 65 11.67 -2.56 -7.05
N LEU A 66 12.16 -2.95 -5.87
CA LEU A 66 12.27 -4.35 -5.44
C LEU A 66 11.09 -4.76 -4.56
N VAL A 67 10.70 -3.88 -3.62
CA VAL A 67 9.63 -4.15 -2.65
C VAL A 67 8.27 -4.18 -3.32
N ALA A 68 7.98 -3.27 -4.27
CA ALA A 68 6.66 -3.23 -4.90
C ALA A 68 6.32 -4.50 -5.70
N PRO A 69 7.20 -5.04 -6.59
CA PRO A 69 6.91 -6.32 -7.26
C PRO A 69 6.78 -7.50 -6.29
N LEU A 70 7.59 -7.53 -5.22
CA LEU A 70 7.51 -8.58 -4.20
C LEU A 70 6.17 -8.55 -3.47
N PHE A 71 5.72 -7.36 -3.05
CA PHE A 71 4.44 -7.20 -2.34
C PHE A 71 3.26 -7.39 -3.27
N PHE A 72 3.36 -7.00 -4.54
CA PHE A 72 2.38 -7.35 -5.56
C PHE A 72 2.23 -8.87 -5.67
N ALA A 73 3.35 -9.60 -5.74
CA ALA A 73 3.32 -11.06 -5.83
C ALA A 73 2.73 -11.71 -4.55
N LEU A 74 3.11 -11.21 -3.36
CA LEU A 74 2.56 -11.66 -2.09
C LEU A 74 1.06 -11.40 -1.99
N GLY A 75 0.62 -10.19 -2.32
CA GLY A 75 -0.79 -9.82 -2.33
C GLY A 75 -1.58 -10.67 -3.33
N TYR A 76 -1.05 -10.84 -4.55
CA TYR A 76 -1.65 -11.72 -5.55
C TYR A 76 -1.77 -13.16 -5.05
N ALA A 77 -0.74 -13.70 -4.40
CA ALA A 77 -0.75 -15.06 -3.86
C ALA A 77 -1.76 -15.23 -2.72
N ILE A 78 -1.85 -14.27 -1.80
CA ILE A 78 -2.85 -14.30 -0.73
C ILE A 78 -4.26 -14.20 -1.30
N GLN A 79 -4.50 -13.29 -2.23
CA GLN A 79 -5.81 -13.12 -2.81
C GLN A 79 -6.24 -14.34 -3.61
N SER A 80 -5.35 -14.90 -4.45
CA SER A 80 -5.66 -16.07 -5.28
C SER A 80 -5.75 -17.36 -4.48
N GLY A 81 -4.91 -17.55 -3.46
CA GLY A 81 -4.83 -18.78 -2.67
C GLY A 81 -5.80 -18.86 -1.50
N LEU A 82 -6.10 -17.73 -0.85
CA LEU A 82 -6.90 -17.67 0.37
C LEU A 82 -8.21 -16.92 0.14
N LEU A 83 -8.16 -15.62 -0.20
CA LEU A 83 -9.36 -14.77 -0.21
C LEU A 83 -10.36 -15.18 -1.29
N ASN A 84 -9.89 -15.57 -2.48
CA ASN A 84 -10.77 -16.03 -3.56
C ASN A 84 -11.62 -17.25 -3.18
N ARG A 85 -11.19 -18.06 -2.18
CA ARG A 85 -11.96 -19.20 -1.69
C ARG A 85 -13.14 -18.80 -0.80
N VAL A 86 -13.09 -17.60 -0.22
CA VAL A 86 -14.09 -17.11 0.74
C VAL A 86 -14.79 -15.83 0.28
N ILE A 87 -14.42 -15.27 -0.87
CA ILE A 87 -14.94 -13.98 -1.35
C ILE A 87 -16.43 -13.99 -1.68
N ALA A 88 -17.02 -15.17 -1.92
CA ALA A 88 -18.45 -15.33 -2.12
C ALA A 88 -19.23 -15.48 -0.79
N ALA A 89 -18.52 -15.65 0.33
CA ALA A 89 -19.13 -15.75 1.66
C ALA A 89 -19.49 -14.36 2.20
N PRO A 90 -20.28 -14.27 3.29
CA PRO A 90 -20.60 -13.00 3.93
C PRO A 90 -19.35 -12.21 4.30
N VAL A 91 -19.43 -10.88 4.25
CA VAL A 91 -18.32 -9.95 4.53
C VAL A 91 -17.63 -10.26 5.86
N LEU A 92 -18.39 -10.66 6.88
CA LEU A 92 -17.86 -11.06 8.18
C LEU A 92 -16.81 -12.18 8.08
N LEU A 93 -17.00 -13.16 7.20
CA LEU A 93 -16.07 -14.28 7.02
C LEU A 93 -14.77 -13.84 6.32
N THR A 94 -14.86 -12.87 5.40
CA THR A 94 -13.67 -12.27 4.79
C THR A 94 -12.91 -11.38 5.78
N LEU A 95 -13.62 -10.70 6.67
CA LEU A 95 -13.05 -9.90 7.75
C LEU A 95 -12.34 -10.80 8.77
N THR A 96 -12.96 -11.89 9.22
CA THR A 96 -12.32 -12.81 10.18
C THR A 96 -11.08 -13.46 9.59
N LEU A 97 -11.10 -13.79 8.29
CA LEU A 97 -9.91 -14.30 7.60
C LEU A 97 -8.79 -13.25 7.56
N THR A 98 -9.06 -12.02 7.13
CA THR A 98 -8.02 -10.98 7.05
C THR A 98 -7.52 -10.55 8.42
N PHE A 99 -8.38 -10.57 9.44
CA PHE A 99 -7.99 -10.37 10.84
C PHE A 99 -7.06 -11.49 11.34
N GLY A 100 -7.41 -12.74 11.06
CA GLY A 100 -6.55 -13.88 11.40
C GLY A 100 -5.18 -13.79 10.73
N LEU A 101 -5.14 -13.44 9.44
CA LEU A 101 -3.89 -13.20 8.71
C LEU A 101 -3.09 -12.04 9.29
N ASP A 102 -3.76 -10.96 9.68
CA ASP A 102 -3.13 -9.79 10.30
C ASP A 102 -2.48 -10.15 11.64
N LEU A 103 -3.17 -10.92 12.49
CA LEU A 103 -2.61 -11.41 13.74
C LEU A 103 -1.41 -12.32 13.51
N MET A 104 -1.49 -13.24 12.55
CA MET A 104 -0.37 -14.13 12.21
C MET A 104 0.84 -13.32 11.72
N LEU A 105 0.63 -12.37 10.82
CA LEU A 105 1.70 -11.54 10.26
C LEU A 105 2.30 -10.61 11.33
N SER A 106 1.46 -9.96 12.14
CA SER A 106 1.90 -9.10 13.24
C SER A 106 2.76 -9.85 14.26
N ASN A 107 2.34 -11.04 14.67
CA ASN A 107 3.12 -11.85 15.60
C ASN A 107 4.40 -12.41 14.97
N ALA A 108 4.37 -12.78 13.68
CA ALA A 108 5.56 -13.17 12.95
C ALA A 108 6.59 -12.02 12.87
N MET A 109 6.12 -10.79 12.62
CA MET A 109 6.96 -9.59 12.63
C MET A 109 7.53 -9.32 14.02
N LEU A 110 6.74 -9.44 15.09
CA LEU A 110 7.24 -9.28 16.46
C LEU A 110 8.31 -10.32 16.81
N ALA A 111 8.11 -11.58 16.42
CA ALA A 111 9.08 -12.64 16.63
C ALA A 111 10.39 -12.41 15.83
N ALA A 112 10.28 -11.95 14.59
CA ALA A 112 11.42 -11.73 13.69
C ALA A 112 12.18 -10.42 14.00
N PHE A 113 11.48 -9.33 14.30
CA PHE A 113 12.03 -7.98 14.33
C PHE A 113 12.08 -7.34 15.73
N LYS A 114 11.46 -7.97 16.73
CA LYS A 114 11.19 -7.43 18.08
C LYS A 114 10.27 -6.20 18.04
N ALA A 115 9.84 -5.75 19.21
CA ALA A 115 8.97 -4.57 19.36
C ALA A 115 9.75 -3.24 19.43
N ASP A 116 11.01 -3.23 18.97
CA ASP A 116 11.89 -2.08 19.08
C ASP A 116 11.60 -1.05 17.98
N PHE A 117 11.56 0.23 18.36
CA PHE A 117 11.40 1.31 17.39
C PHE A 117 12.64 1.42 16.49
N ARG A 118 12.45 1.23 15.19
CA ARG A 118 13.51 1.37 14.18
C ARG A 118 13.31 2.65 13.39
N LYS A 119 14.29 3.54 13.47
CA LYS A 119 14.38 4.73 12.62
C LYS A 119 15.28 4.46 11.43
N LEU A 120 14.86 4.91 10.25
CA LEU A 120 15.74 4.97 9.09
C LEU A 120 16.48 6.31 9.12
N VAL A 121 17.81 6.26 9.16
CA VAL A 121 18.69 7.44 9.11
C VAL A 121 19.53 7.31 7.85
N LEU A 122 19.40 8.29 6.95
CA LEU A 122 20.18 8.36 5.72
C LEU A 122 21.56 8.96 6.02
N ASP A 123 22.60 8.37 5.44
CA ASP A 123 23.96 8.89 5.44
C ASP A 123 24.51 8.92 3.99
N PRO A 124 24.69 10.10 3.38
CA PRO A 124 24.44 11.44 3.93
C PRO A 124 22.94 11.77 4.06
N PRO A 125 22.53 12.62 5.02
CA PRO A 125 21.14 13.03 5.16
C PRO A 125 20.70 13.91 3.99
N LEU A 126 19.44 13.77 3.57
CA LEU A 126 18.82 14.61 2.53
C LEU A 126 18.66 16.08 2.93
N GLY A 127 18.84 16.40 4.22
CA GLY A 127 18.77 17.75 4.75
C GLY A 127 17.34 18.25 4.97
N VAL A 128 17.23 19.55 5.20
CA VAL A 128 15.98 20.26 5.46
C VAL A 128 15.86 21.45 4.52
N LEU A 129 14.65 21.70 4.01
CA LEU A 129 14.31 22.91 3.29
C LEU A 129 13.80 23.94 4.30
N SER A 130 14.56 25.01 4.50
CA SER A 130 14.17 26.15 5.34
C SER A 130 13.67 27.30 4.48
N VAL A 131 12.36 27.60 4.56
CA VAL A 131 11.76 28.79 3.93
C VAL A 131 11.39 29.77 5.05
N GLY A 132 12.26 30.73 5.31
CA GLY A 132 12.16 31.60 6.49
C GLY A 132 12.25 30.78 7.79
N ASN A 133 11.25 30.89 8.66
CA ASN A 133 11.16 30.13 9.92
C ASN A 133 10.48 28.75 9.78
N ILE A 134 10.16 28.32 8.56
CA ILE A 134 9.51 27.03 8.31
C ILE A 134 10.58 26.01 7.95
N VAL A 135 10.65 24.92 8.72
CA VAL A 135 11.59 23.82 8.49
C VAL A 135 10.82 22.59 8.00
N LEU A 136 11.10 22.16 6.77
CA LEU A 136 10.52 20.96 6.15
C LEU A 136 11.61 19.95 5.81
N PRO A 137 11.60 18.76 6.43
CA PRO A 137 12.53 17.69 6.08
C PRO A 137 12.35 17.23 4.62
N VAL A 138 13.46 17.15 3.87
CA VAL A 138 13.44 16.84 2.44
C VAL A 138 12.99 15.39 2.18
N ASP A 139 13.32 14.47 3.08
CA ASP A 139 12.85 13.07 3.09
C ASP A 139 11.31 12.98 3.11
N ARG A 140 10.64 13.81 3.92
CA ARG A 140 9.18 13.84 3.99
C ARG A 140 8.55 14.43 2.74
N LEU A 141 9.15 15.49 2.19
CA LEU A 141 8.71 16.08 0.92
C LEU A 141 8.87 15.10 -0.24
N ALA A 142 9.99 14.38 -0.31
CA ALA A 142 10.23 13.35 -1.30
C ALA A 142 9.24 12.17 -1.15
N ALA A 143 8.95 11.74 0.09
CA ALA A 143 7.94 10.72 0.35
C ALA A 143 6.53 11.17 -0.09
N MET A 144 6.15 12.42 0.18
CA MET A 144 4.87 12.99 -0.30
C MET A 144 4.82 13.04 -1.83
N ALA A 145 5.88 13.53 -2.48
CA ALA A 145 5.95 13.59 -3.93
C ALA A 145 5.82 12.19 -4.56
N LEU A 146 6.50 11.20 -3.98
CA LEU A 146 6.39 9.81 -4.41
C LEU A 146 4.97 9.26 -4.19
N ALA A 147 4.34 9.54 -3.05
CA ALA A 147 2.97 9.13 -2.75
C ALA A 147 1.96 9.72 -3.76
N LEU A 148 2.10 11.00 -4.11
CA LEU A 148 1.27 11.64 -5.15
C LEU A 148 1.52 11.02 -6.53
N LEU A 149 2.79 10.75 -6.86
CA LEU A 149 3.15 10.09 -8.12
C LEU A 149 2.54 8.68 -8.22
N LEU A 150 2.63 7.87 -7.17
CA LEU A 150 2.03 6.53 -7.11
C LEU A 150 0.51 6.59 -7.22
N THR A 151 -0.13 7.56 -6.53
CA THR A 151 -1.57 7.79 -6.63
C THR A 151 -1.98 8.15 -8.06
N LEU A 152 -1.21 9.02 -8.73
CA LEU A 152 -1.43 9.38 -10.14
C LEU A 152 -1.23 8.17 -11.07
N LEU A 153 -0.18 7.36 -10.84
CA LEU A 153 0.07 6.14 -11.60
C LEU A 153 -1.08 5.15 -11.44
N LEU A 154 -1.58 4.95 -10.23
CA LEU A 154 -2.76 4.12 -9.98
C LEU A 154 -3.98 4.65 -10.73
N TYR A 155 -4.24 5.95 -10.67
CA TYR A 155 -5.32 6.59 -11.43
C TYR A 155 -5.19 6.34 -12.94
N LEU A 156 -3.99 6.48 -13.51
CA LEU A 156 -3.73 6.21 -14.93
C LEU A 156 -3.92 4.72 -15.27
N VAL A 157 -3.48 3.81 -14.41
CA VAL A 157 -3.73 2.37 -14.57
C VAL A 157 -5.24 2.10 -14.60
N LEU A 158 -6.00 2.65 -13.66
CA LEU A 158 -7.46 2.43 -13.59
C LEU A 158 -8.21 3.04 -14.78
N SER A 159 -7.80 4.22 -15.25
CA SER A 159 -8.51 4.97 -16.30
C SER A 159 -8.10 4.60 -17.73
N ARG A 160 -6.82 4.25 -17.97
CA ARG A 160 -6.27 4.07 -19.33
C ARG A 160 -5.99 2.61 -19.67
N SER A 161 -5.69 1.75 -18.70
CA SER A 161 -5.24 0.38 -18.99
C SER A 161 -6.38 -0.64 -19.19
N ARG A 162 -6.06 -1.77 -19.84
CA ARG A 162 -7.00 -2.90 -19.98
C ARG A 162 -7.36 -3.52 -18.64
N THR A 163 -6.39 -3.62 -17.71
CA THR A 163 -6.62 -4.14 -16.36
C THR A 163 -7.55 -3.21 -15.58
N GLY A 164 -7.34 -1.89 -15.67
CA GLY A 164 -8.22 -0.88 -15.07
C GLY A 164 -9.67 -1.01 -15.53
N ARG A 165 -9.91 -1.16 -16.83
CA ARG A 165 -11.25 -1.40 -17.37
C ARG A 165 -11.89 -2.69 -16.84
N ALA A 166 -11.11 -3.76 -16.71
CA ALA A 166 -11.60 -5.01 -16.11
C ALA A 166 -11.96 -4.83 -14.63
N ILE A 167 -11.13 -4.12 -13.86
CA ILE A 167 -11.39 -3.82 -12.44
C ILE A 167 -12.70 -3.03 -12.28
N VAL A 168 -12.89 -1.99 -13.09
CA VAL A 168 -14.10 -1.16 -13.06
C VAL A 168 -15.33 -1.97 -13.47
N ALA A 169 -15.24 -2.81 -14.51
CA ALA A 169 -16.33 -3.67 -14.94
C ALA A 169 -16.76 -4.65 -13.85
N VAL A 170 -15.78 -5.33 -13.23
CA VAL A 170 -16.03 -6.28 -12.12
C VAL A 170 -16.66 -5.59 -10.91
N ARG A 171 -16.27 -4.34 -10.62
CA ARG A 171 -16.88 -3.53 -9.56
C ARG A 171 -18.34 -3.19 -9.84
N MET A 172 -18.69 -2.91 -11.10
CA MET A 172 -20.06 -2.55 -11.48
C MET A 172 -20.99 -3.75 -11.44
N ASP A 173 -20.60 -4.84 -12.11
CA ASP A 173 -21.35 -6.09 -12.13
C ASP A 173 -20.41 -7.26 -12.41
N ARG A 174 -20.21 -8.09 -11.38
CA ARG A 174 -19.33 -9.27 -11.44
C ARG A 174 -19.82 -10.32 -12.44
N GLU A 175 -21.12 -10.51 -12.54
CA GLU A 175 -21.73 -11.53 -13.40
C GLU A 175 -21.70 -11.08 -14.85
N ALA A 176 -22.07 -9.84 -15.13
CA ALA A 176 -21.95 -9.28 -16.48
C ALA A 176 -20.48 -9.29 -16.95
N ALA A 177 -19.54 -8.89 -16.09
CA ALA A 177 -18.12 -8.91 -16.43
C ALA A 177 -17.62 -10.34 -16.77
N SER A 178 -18.07 -11.36 -16.04
CA SER A 178 -17.66 -12.75 -16.30
C SER A 178 -18.25 -13.29 -17.62
N LEU A 179 -19.49 -12.92 -17.95
CA LEU A 179 -20.13 -13.24 -19.23
C LEU A 179 -19.42 -12.59 -20.43
N MET A 180 -18.79 -11.42 -20.22
CA MET A 180 -17.98 -10.74 -21.23
C MET A 180 -16.53 -11.27 -21.31
N GLY A 181 -16.23 -12.40 -20.65
CA GLY A 181 -14.93 -13.07 -20.70
C GLY A 181 -13.86 -12.51 -19.76
N VAL A 182 -14.23 -11.63 -18.82
CA VAL A 182 -13.30 -11.14 -17.79
C VAL A 182 -13.10 -12.21 -16.73
N ASN A 183 -11.86 -12.61 -16.49
CA ASN A 183 -11.56 -13.49 -15.37
C ASN A 183 -11.61 -12.70 -14.05
N VAL A 184 -12.75 -12.79 -13.36
CA VAL A 184 -13.02 -12.09 -12.11
C VAL A 184 -11.98 -12.40 -11.03
N TYR A 185 -11.68 -13.68 -10.79
CA TYR A 185 -10.76 -14.11 -9.73
C TYR A 185 -9.32 -13.64 -9.96
N ARG A 186 -8.88 -13.61 -11.22
CA ARG A 186 -7.59 -13.02 -11.61
C ARG A 186 -7.59 -11.51 -11.44
N THR A 187 -8.70 -10.86 -11.80
CA THR A 187 -8.86 -9.40 -11.62
C THR A 187 -8.77 -9.04 -10.15
N TYR A 188 -9.45 -9.78 -9.27
CA TYR A 188 -9.34 -9.65 -7.83
C TYR A 188 -7.89 -9.79 -7.33
N ALA A 189 -7.17 -10.82 -7.78
CA ALA A 189 -5.77 -11.02 -7.41
C ALA A 189 -4.85 -9.88 -7.86
N ILE A 190 -5.08 -9.33 -9.05
CA ILE A 190 -4.35 -8.15 -9.53
C ILE A 190 -4.70 -6.92 -8.68
N THR A 191 -5.98 -6.69 -8.38
CA THR A 191 -6.44 -5.55 -7.57
C THR A 191 -5.87 -5.57 -6.17
N PHE A 192 -5.77 -6.74 -5.54
CA PHE A 192 -5.20 -6.87 -4.19
C PHE A 192 -3.67 -6.68 -4.18
N GLY A 193 -2.99 -7.05 -5.28
CA GLY A 193 -1.55 -6.83 -5.41
C GLY A 193 -1.15 -5.39 -5.73
N LEU A 194 -2.02 -4.62 -6.40
CA LEU A 194 -1.81 -3.21 -6.76
C LEU A 194 -1.93 -2.29 -5.53
#